data_AF-A0A2E0V0N5-F1
#
_entry.id   AF-A0A2E0V0N5-F1
#
_cell.length_a   1.000
_cell.length_b   1.000
_cell.length_c   1.000
_cell.angle_alpha   90.00
_cell.angle_beta   90.00
_cell.angle_gamma   90.00
#
_symmetry.space_group_name_H-M   'P 1'
#
loop_
_entity.id
_entity.type
_entity.pdbx_description
1 polymer ?
#
loop_
_entity_poly.entity_id
_entity_poly.type
_entity_poly.pdbx_seq_one_letter_code
_entity_poly.pdbx_strand_id
1 'polypeptide(L)'
;LSAVYMTLVEGCRPTIKSVKQVAIYGNLYLVFVFILNQIIGSNYLFIAHKPETASLLDVLPPWPYYILIIELLAAIFIFLFYAPFAIKDRRMKKVSPLSNPSEI
;
A
#
# COMPACT_ATOMS: atom_id res chain seq x y z
N LEU A 1 -3.61 3.35 -14.41
CA LEU A 1 -4.24 4.53 -15.05
C LEU A 1 -5.52 4.96 -14.33
N SER A 2 -6.46 4.05 -14.05
CA SER A 2 -7.75 4.37 -13.39
C SER A 2 -7.59 5.05 -12.03
N ALA A 3 -6.67 4.58 -11.17
CA ALA A 3 -6.42 5.22 -9.86
C ALA A 3 -5.90 6.67 -9.98
N VAL A 4 -5.08 6.94 -10.99
CA VAL A 4 -4.56 8.30 -11.28
C VAL A 4 -5.68 9.18 -11.83
N TYR A 5 -6.54 8.63 -12.69
CA TYR A 5 -7.70 9.34 -13.21
C TYR A 5 -8.71 9.70 -12.10
N MET A 6 -9.08 8.75 -11.24
CA MET A 6 -10.00 9.01 -10.12
C MET A 6 -9.46 10.05 -9.14
N THR A 7 -8.15 10.06 -8.90
CA THR A 7 -7.53 11.03 -7.99
C THR A 7 -7.34 12.41 -8.60
N LEU A 8 -7.00 12.50 -9.90
CA LEU A 8 -6.74 13.78 -10.57
C LEU A 8 -8.00 14.41 -11.18
N VAL A 9 -8.90 13.61 -11.75
CA VAL A 9 -10.08 14.08 -12.51
C VAL A 9 -11.34 14.04 -11.67
N GLU A 10 -11.64 12.91 -11.01
CA GLU A 10 -12.86 12.77 -10.19
C GLU A 10 -12.70 13.37 -8.79
N GLY A 11 -11.48 13.72 -8.38
CA GLY A 11 -11.19 14.28 -7.07
C GLY A 11 -11.39 13.28 -5.92
N CYS A 12 -11.49 11.98 -6.19
CA CYS A 12 -11.54 10.94 -5.17
C CYS A 12 -10.24 10.94 -4.38
N ARG A 13 -10.32 11.26 -3.09
CA ARG A 13 -9.13 11.35 -2.23
C ARG A 13 -8.92 10.05 -1.46
N PRO A 14 -7.73 9.43 -1.53
CA PRO A 14 -7.40 8.31 -0.65
C PRO A 14 -7.45 8.79 0.80
N THR A 15 -8.04 7.97 1.67
CA THR A 15 -8.16 8.27 3.10
C THR A 15 -7.30 7.32 3.93
N ILE A 16 -7.07 7.62 5.21
CA ILE A 16 -6.38 6.70 6.14
C ILE A 16 -7.11 5.35 6.22
N LYS A 17 -8.45 5.35 6.10
CA LYS A 17 -9.23 4.10 6.03
C LYS A 17 -8.85 3.28 4.80
N SER A 18 -8.63 3.91 3.66
CA SER A 18 -8.19 3.27 2.43
C SER A 18 -6.80 2.62 2.59
N VAL A 19 -5.86 3.29 3.27
CA VAL A 19 -4.53 2.72 3.58
C VAL A 19 -4.66 1.42 4.38
N LYS A 20 -5.50 1.42 5.43
CA LYS A 20 -5.76 0.21 6.24
C LYS A 20 -6.42 -0.90 5.43
N GLN A 21 -7.40 -0.57 4.60
CA GLN A 21 -8.07 -1.55 3.75
C GLN A 21 -7.08 -2.21 2.78
N VAL A 22 -6.26 -1.43 2.09
CA VAL A 22 -5.26 -1.98 1.15
C VAL A 22 -4.27 -2.90 1.87
N ALA A 23 -3.79 -2.51 3.05
CA ALA A 23 -2.88 -3.35 3.84
C ALA A 23 -3.52 -4.68 4.28
N ILE A 24 -4.78 -4.65 4.75
CA ILE A 24 -5.51 -5.85 5.19
C ILE A 24 -5.83 -6.76 4.01
N TYR A 25 -6.41 -6.22 2.94
CA TYR A 25 -6.77 -7.01 1.76
C TYR A 25 -5.53 -7.57 1.05
N GLY A 26 -4.43 -6.81 1.01
CA GLY A 26 -3.15 -7.29 0.47
C GLY A 26 -2.61 -8.49 1.27
N ASN A 27 -2.63 -8.42 2.59
CA ASN A 27 -2.24 -9.52 3.46
C ASN A 27 -3.16 -10.74 3.33
N LEU A 28 -4.47 -10.52 3.29
CA LEU A 28 -5.44 -11.60 3.11
C LEU A 28 -5.25 -12.29 1.75
N TYR A 29 -4.99 -11.51 0.70
CA TYR A 29 -4.67 -12.03 -0.63
C TYR A 29 -3.37 -12.84 -0.64
N LEU A 30 -2.32 -12.36 0.06
CA LEU A 30 -1.05 -13.08 0.21
C LEU A 30 -1.27 -14.44 0.86
N VAL A 31 -2.01 -14.50 1.97
CA VAL A 31 -2.33 -15.77 2.67
C VAL A 31 -3.15 -16.70 1.77
N PHE A 32 -4.14 -16.16 1.07
CA PHE A 32 -4.96 -16.95 0.15
C PHE A 32 -4.14 -17.56 -1.00
N VAL A 33 -3.28 -16.76 -1.64
CA VAL A 33 -2.38 -17.24 -2.70
C VAL A 33 -1.38 -18.25 -2.16
N PHE A 34 -0.86 -18.05 -0.95
CA PHE A 34 0.03 -19.00 -0.30
C PHE A 34 -0.64 -20.37 -0.17
N ILE A 35 -1.89 -20.42 0.31
CA ILE A 35 -2.64 -21.69 0.41
C ILE A 35 -2.84 -22.32 -0.97
N LEU A 36 -3.23 -21.54 -1.98
CA LEU A 36 -3.41 -22.06 -3.34
C LEU A 36 -2.11 -22.59 -3.95
N ASN A 37 -0.98 -21.92 -3.72
CA ASN A 37 0.34 -22.37 -4.15
C ASN A 37 0.65 -23.75 -3.60
N GLN A 38 0.35 -24.00 -2.32
CA GLN A 38 0.56 -25.31 -1.69
C GLN A 38 -0.34 -26.40 -2.27
N ILE A 39 -1.59 -26.07 -2.65
CA ILE A 39 -2.55 -27.03 -3.21
C ILE A 39 -2.17 -27.41 -4.65
N ILE A 40 -1.78 -26.43 -5.46
CA ILE A 40 -1.56 -26.60 -6.91
C ILE A 40 -0.08 -26.92 -7.21
N GLY A 41 0.82 -26.77 -6.24
CA GLY A 41 2.27 -26.90 -6.45
C GLY A 41 2.85 -25.78 -7.32
N SER A 42 2.24 -24.60 -7.29
CA SER A 42 2.65 -23.43 -8.08
C SER A 42 3.36 -22.40 -7.20
N ASN A 43 3.95 -21.37 -7.82
CA ASN A 43 4.69 -20.32 -7.12
C ASN A 43 4.23 -18.91 -7.56
N TYR A 44 2.92 -18.64 -7.44
CA TYR A 44 2.41 -17.30 -7.67
C TYR A 44 2.93 -16.32 -6.63
N LEU A 45 3.11 -15.07 -7.06
CA LEU A 45 3.73 -13.98 -6.29
C LEU A 45 5.16 -14.27 -5.81
N PHE A 46 5.78 -15.37 -6.25
CA PHE A 46 7.08 -15.84 -5.78
C PHE A 46 7.14 -15.93 -4.24
N ILE A 47 6.06 -16.40 -3.60
CA ILE A 47 5.98 -16.53 -2.13
C ILE A 47 6.61 -17.85 -1.67
N ALA A 48 6.59 -18.90 -2.49
CA ALA A 48 7.12 -20.20 -2.09
C ALA A 48 8.65 -20.27 -2.23
N HIS A 49 9.19 -19.72 -3.32
CA HIS A 49 10.63 -19.60 -3.54
C HIS A 49 10.93 -18.49 -4.56
N LYS A 50 12.21 -18.12 -4.68
CA LYS A 50 12.68 -17.17 -5.71
C LYS A 50 12.57 -17.79 -7.11
N PRO A 51 12.36 -16.98 -8.16
CA PRO A 51 12.44 -17.47 -9.55
C PRO A 51 13.83 -18.05 -9.84
N GLU A 52 13.89 -19.03 -10.74
CA GLU A 52 15.16 -19.63 -11.17
C GLU A 52 15.97 -18.72 -12.10
N THR A 53 15.34 -17.66 -12.61
CA THR A 53 15.97 -16.64 -13.45
C THR A 53 16.53 -15.51 -12.59
N ALA A 54 17.58 -14.85 -13.10
CA ALA A 54 18.18 -13.69 -12.46
C ALA A 54 17.12 -12.60 -12.20
N SER A 55 16.96 -12.22 -10.93
CA SER A 55 15.93 -11.28 -10.49
C SER A 55 16.42 -10.39 -9.35
N LEU A 56 15.70 -9.29 -9.11
CA LEU A 56 15.97 -8.43 -7.94
C LEU A 56 15.79 -9.17 -6.60
N LEU A 57 15.04 -10.28 -6.59
CA LEU A 57 14.84 -11.09 -5.40
C LEU A 57 16.12 -11.83 -4.99
N ASP A 58 17.10 -12.01 -5.88
CA ASP A 58 18.35 -12.70 -5.58
C ASP A 58 19.23 -11.92 -4.61
N VAL A 59 19.11 -10.59 -4.63
CA VAL A 59 19.80 -9.68 -3.69
C VAL A 59 19.22 -9.77 -2.27
N LEU A 60 17.97 -10.23 -2.14
CA LEU A 60 17.28 -10.30 -0.86
C LEU A 60 17.70 -11.56 -0.05
N PRO A 61 17.48 -11.58 1.27
CA PRO A 61 17.75 -12.76 2.12
C PRO A 61 17.00 -14.02 1.64
N PRO A 62 17.40 -15.21 2.11
CA PRO A 62 16.70 -16.45 1.78
C PRO A 62 15.26 -16.45 2.28
N TRP A 63 14.45 -17.33 1.70
CA TRP A 63 13.08 -17.57 2.16
C TRP A 63 13.07 -17.97 3.65
N PRO A 64 12.12 -17.49 4.47
CA PRO A 64 10.99 -16.61 4.17
C PRO A 64 11.27 -15.10 4.39
N TYR A 65 12.50 -14.72 4.74
CA TYR A 65 12.81 -13.36 5.21
C TYR A 65 12.61 -12.27 4.16
N TYR A 66 12.82 -12.56 2.87
CA TYR A 66 12.57 -11.56 1.82
C TYR A 66 11.09 -11.19 1.71
N ILE A 67 10.16 -12.07 2.12
CA ILE A 67 8.72 -11.78 2.08
C ILE A 67 8.42 -10.61 3.03
N LEU A 68 9.05 -10.58 4.21
CA LEU A 68 8.94 -9.46 5.15
C LEU A 68 9.50 -8.17 4.57
N ILE A 69 10.58 -8.23 3.79
CA ILE A 69 11.15 -7.06 3.12
C ILE A 69 10.21 -6.56 2.03
N ILE A 70 9.63 -7.46 1.23
CA ILE A 70 8.65 -7.11 0.20
C ILE A 70 7.40 -6.50 0.84
N GLU A 71 6.94 -7.02 1.98
CA GLU A 71 5.81 -6.44 2.71
C GLU A 71 6.14 -5.05 3.27
N LEU A 72 7.33 -4.86 3.84
CA LEU A 72 7.81 -3.54 4.27
C LEU A 72 7.86 -2.56 3.09
N LEU A 73 8.36 -3.00 1.94
CA LEU A 73 8.43 -2.19 0.74
C LEU A 73 7.03 -1.83 0.23
N ALA A 74 6.09 -2.76 0.26
CA ALA A 74 4.69 -2.51 -0.06
C ALA A 74 4.09 -1.46 0.88
N ALA A 75 4.34 -1.55 2.19
CA ALA A 75 3.91 -0.55 3.15
C ALA A 75 4.51 0.83 2.83
N ILE A 76 5.81 0.91 2.54
CA ILE A 76 6.48 2.16 2.13
C ILE A 76 5.79 2.76 0.90
N PHE A 77 5.50 1.97 -0.13
CA PHE A 77 4.83 2.48 -1.33
C PHE A 77 3.39 2.96 -1.06
N ILE A 78 2.63 2.25 -0.21
CA ILE A 78 1.30 2.69 0.19
C ILE A 78 1.37 4.06 0.88
N PHE A 79 2.32 4.24 1.81
CA PHE A 79 2.51 5.53 2.48
C PHE A 79 3.04 6.61 1.54
N LEU A 80 3.95 6.27 0.63
CA LEU A 80 4.49 7.19 -0.37
C LEU A 80 3.38 7.76 -1.26
N PHE A 81 2.47 6.91 -1.74
CA PHE A 81 1.33 7.35 -2.55
C PHE A 81 0.26 8.07 -1.74
N TYR A 82 0.13 7.79 -0.44
CA TYR A 82 -0.79 8.52 0.44
C TYR A 82 -0.25 9.88 0.92
N ALA A 83 1.08 10.04 0.99
CA ALA A 83 1.77 11.22 1.52
C ALA A 83 1.27 12.58 0.97
N PRO A 84 1.13 12.81 -0.36
CA PRO A 84 0.73 14.12 -0.87
C PRO A 84 -0.67 14.54 -0.38
N PHE A 85 -1.59 13.59 -0.22
CA PHE A 85 -2.95 13.84 0.27
C PHE A 85 -2.95 14.16 1.77
N ALA A 86 -2.18 13.40 2.56
CA ALA A 86 -2.04 13.64 4.00
C ALA A 86 -1.44 15.01 4.30
N ILE A 87 -0.46 15.46 3.52
CA ILE A 87 0.17 16.79 3.66
C ILE A 87 -0.85 17.89 3.32
N LYS A 88 -1.62 17.74 2.24
CA LYS A 88 -2.66 18.69 1.84
C LYS A 88 -3.74 18.87 2.91
N ASP A 89 -4.23 17.77 3.47
CA ASP A 89 -5.28 17.78 4.50
C ASP A 89 -4.79 18.43 5.81
N ARG A 90 -3.54 18.17 6.21
CA ARG A 90 -2.93 18.83 7.38
C ARG A 90 -2.75 20.34 7.19
N ARG A 91 -2.43 20.80 5.98
CA ARG A 91 -2.32 22.23 5.67
C ARG A 91 -3.67 22.92 5.74
N MET A 92 -4.75 22.32 5.22
CA MET A 92 -6.09 22.92 5.28
C MET A 92 -6.64 23.02 6.71
N LYS A 93 -6.44 22.00 7.55
CA LYS A 93 -6.86 22.05 8.97
C LYS A 93 -6.19 23.17 9.78
N LYS A 94 -4.94 23.53 9.44
CA LYS A 94 -4.21 24.62 10.11
C LYS A 94 -4.71 26.02 9.76
N VAL A 95 -5.42 26.19 8.65
CA VAL A 95 -5.92 27.50 8.18
C VAL A 95 -7.26 27.88 8.85
N SER A 96 -7.97 26.92 9.44
CA SER A 96 -9.29 27.12 10.07
C SER A 96 -9.37 27.39 11.60
N PRO A 97 -8.41 28.03 12.32
CA PRO A 97 -8.65 28.41 13.73
C PRO A 97 -9.24 29.82 13.95
N LEU A 98 -9.45 30.66 12.93
CA LEU A 98 -9.78 32.10 13.13
C LEU A 98 -11.03 32.58 12.38
N SER A 99 -12.16 31.91 12.53
CA SER A 99 -13.47 32.56 12.33
C SER A 99 -14.33 32.24 13.54
N ASN A 100 -14.06 32.94 14.65
CA ASN A 100 -14.89 32.99 15.85
C ASN A 100 -15.79 34.22 15.72
N PRO A 101 -17.08 34.10 15.38
CA PRO A 101 -18.01 35.22 15.39
C PRO A 101 -18.71 35.24 16.75
N SER A 102 -18.00 35.72 17.77
CA SER A 102 -18.61 36.21 19.03
C SER A 102 -18.63 37.74 19.09
N GLU A 103 -18.53 38.41 17.94
CA GLU A 103 -18.75 39.85 17.78
C GLU A 103 -19.69 40.07 16.59
N ILE A 104 -21.00 40.18 16.89
CA ILE A 104 -21.95 41.26 16.56
C ILE A 104 -23.25 40.93 17.33
#